data_AF-A0A849T8L2-F1
#
_entry.id   AF-A0A849T8L2-F1
#
_cell.length_a   1.000
_cell.length_b   1.000
_cell.length_c   1.000
_cell.angle_alpha   90.00
_cell.angle_beta   90.00
_cell.angle_gamma   90.00
#
_symmetry.space_group_name_H-M   'P 1'
#
loop_
_entity.id
_entity.type
_entity.pdbx_description
1 polymer ?
#
loop_
_entity_poly.entity_id
_entity_poly.type
_entity_poly.pdbx_seq_one_letter_code
_entity_poly.pdbx_strand_id
1 'polypeptide(L)'
;MSDNHNSSGHNTSGGVPTAGHVWDDDLEDYLNQPPKWWMIGLAASAIWVVVYWTMYPAIPNPMAGTHFKGLGLPGLNLHLPGTDPKDDGKWTAIKELAQDQAILDEVRGPYEAKLKDMTPAAILADAQLSQYVERSGKVLFSDNCGACHGQNGVGSIQKGAKFAMREQGLMAPILLDDDWLYGGTIDAIHETIKGGRQGMMTAHKDTLSEQQIVDVAHYVKAMGDTGKEAADANAAVAAGKKVFEESDCTACHGPDAKGMQAMGSANLTDKIARFDTSVEAIKHTITYGVNSGDPMARVAIMPDFTAGGKLSAVEMKKLAVYVYKFGGGQADPVPVVEAAPVAEAATTTAAAN
;
A
#
# COMPACT_ATOMS: atom_id res chain seq x y z
N MET A 1 -31.77 -73.99 0.25
CA MET A 1 -30.65 -73.38 1.00
C MET A 1 -31.13 -72.03 1.48
N SER A 2 -31.11 -71.89 2.81
CA SER A 2 -31.24 -70.69 3.63
C SER A 2 -32.56 -69.92 3.67
N ASP A 3 -33.40 -70.39 4.61
CA ASP A 3 -33.65 -69.73 5.89
C ASP A 3 -34.26 -68.31 5.89
N ASN A 4 -35.55 -68.30 6.27
CA ASN A 4 -36.07 -67.53 7.39
C ASN A 4 -34.98 -66.75 8.16
N HIS A 5 -34.82 -65.47 7.87
CA HIS A 5 -34.32 -64.52 8.86
C HIS A 5 -35.30 -63.36 8.98
N ASN A 6 -36.31 -63.65 9.80
CA ASN A 6 -36.67 -62.83 10.95
C ASN A 6 -36.69 -61.32 10.69
N SER A 7 -37.90 -60.80 10.51
CA SER A 7 -38.29 -59.43 10.80
C SER A 7 -38.13 -59.09 12.29
N SER A 8 -36.96 -59.36 12.87
CA SER A 8 -36.61 -58.82 14.17
C SER A 8 -36.32 -57.36 13.96
N GLY A 9 -37.30 -56.52 14.30
CA GLY A 9 -37.05 -55.13 14.61
C GLY A 9 -35.84 -55.06 15.53
N HIS A 10 -34.69 -54.73 14.94
CA HIS A 10 -33.47 -54.49 15.68
C HIS A 10 -33.69 -53.16 16.37
N ASN A 11 -34.32 -53.23 17.55
CA ASN A 11 -34.28 -52.18 18.55
C ASN A 11 -32.80 -51.99 18.92
N THR A 12 -32.11 -51.20 18.12
CA THR A 12 -30.78 -50.65 18.39
C THR A 12 -30.86 -49.90 19.72
N SER A 13 -30.42 -50.54 20.80
CA SER A 13 -29.97 -49.98 22.09
C SER A 13 -30.64 -48.69 22.64
N GLY A 14 -31.91 -48.43 22.32
CA GLY A 14 -32.60 -47.19 22.68
C GLY A 14 -34.11 -47.12 22.38
N GLY A 15 -34.72 -48.19 21.83
CA GLY A 15 -36.18 -48.37 21.78
C GLY A 15 -36.98 -47.47 20.82
N VAL A 16 -36.35 -46.86 19.82
CA VAL A 16 -37.03 -45.99 18.84
C VAL A 16 -37.35 -46.76 17.56
N PRO A 17 -38.59 -46.69 17.01
CA PRO A 17 -38.95 -47.32 15.73
C PRO A 17 -38.20 -46.74 14.52
N THR A 18 -37.93 -47.56 13.50
CA THR A 18 -37.36 -47.15 12.20
C THR A 18 -38.46 -47.03 11.12
N ALA A 19 -38.15 -46.32 10.03
CA ALA A 19 -39.07 -46.05 8.91
C ALA A 19 -39.32 -47.27 7.98
N GLY A 20 -38.62 -48.39 8.21
CA GLY A 20 -38.85 -49.67 7.54
C GLY A 20 -38.19 -49.84 6.16
N HIS A 21 -37.45 -48.83 5.67
CA HIS A 21 -36.60 -48.95 4.48
C HIS A 21 -35.13 -48.95 4.90
N VAL A 22 -34.33 -49.84 4.29
CA VAL A 22 -32.88 -49.96 4.51
C VAL A 22 -32.14 -49.43 3.30
N TRP A 23 -31.16 -48.58 3.55
CA TRP A 23 -30.24 -48.00 2.57
C TRP A 23 -28.85 -48.64 2.75
N ASP A 24 -28.17 -48.93 1.63
CA ASP A 24 -26.80 -49.48 1.63
C ASP A 24 -26.59 -50.64 2.64
N ASP A 25 -27.54 -51.57 2.64
CA ASP A 25 -27.59 -52.81 3.44
C ASP A 25 -27.69 -52.64 4.98
N ASP A 26 -27.28 -51.51 5.58
CA ASP A 26 -27.25 -51.33 7.03
C ASP A 26 -27.72 -49.96 7.59
N LEU A 27 -28.09 -48.99 6.74
CA LEU A 27 -28.58 -47.67 7.18
C LEU A 27 -30.11 -47.61 7.19
N GLU A 28 -30.69 -47.24 8.34
CA GLU A 28 -32.14 -47.04 8.50
C GLU A 28 -32.43 -45.69 9.17
N ASP A 29 -33.51 -45.03 8.76
CA ASP A 29 -33.95 -43.77 9.36
C ASP A 29 -34.81 -44.02 10.61
N TYR A 30 -34.43 -43.42 11.75
CA TYR A 30 -35.26 -43.43 12.95
C TYR A 30 -36.46 -42.49 12.84
N LEU A 31 -37.58 -42.90 13.41
CA LEU A 31 -38.80 -42.09 13.56
C LEU A 31 -38.79 -41.30 14.88
N ASN A 32 -37.62 -40.90 15.37
CA ASN A 32 -37.54 -40.08 16.57
C ASN A 32 -38.21 -38.71 16.32
N GLN A 33 -38.94 -38.23 17.33
CA GLN A 33 -39.33 -36.83 17.32
C GLN A 33 -38.07 -35.96 17.46
N PRO A 34 -38.02 -34.79 16.80
CA PRO A 34 -36.92 -33.85 17.01
C PRO A 34 -36.76 -33.55 18.50
N PRO A 35 -35.53 -33.41 19.01
CA PRO A 35 -35.30 -33.07 20.41
C PRO A 35 -36.06 -31.81 20.81
N LYS A 36 -36.68 -31.82 22.00
CA LYS A 36 -37.48 -30.67 22.47
C LYS A 36 -36.71 -29.35 22.46
N TRP A 37 -35.43 -29.37 22.82
CA TRP A 37 -34.58 -28.18 22.79
C TRP A 37 -34.42 -27.62 21.36
N TRP A 38 -34.36 -28.50 20.35
CA TRP A 38 -34.28 -28.10 18.95
C TRP A 38 -35.58 -27.44 18.50
N MET A 39 -36.73 -28.03 18.83
CA MET A 39 -38.05 -27.44 18.54
C MET A 39 -38.25 -26.08 19.22
N ILE A 40 -37.81 -25.95 20.48
CA ILE A 40 -37.82 -24.67 21.21
C ILE A 40 -36.92 -23.66 20.50
N GLY A 41 -35.70 -24.05 20.11
CA GLY A 41 -34.79 -23.20 19.36
C GLY A 41 -35.39 -22.73 18.02
N LEU A 42 -36.03 -23.64 17.28
CA LEU A 42 -36.73 -23.31 16.04
C LEU A 42 -37.86 -22.30 16.28
N ALA A 43 -38.72 -22.54 17.28
CA ALA A 43 -39.80 -21.62 17.62
C ALA A 43 -39.27 -20.25 18.08
N ALA A 44 -38.23 -20.22 18.91
CA ALA A 44 -37.57 -19.00 19.37
C ALA A 44 -36.98 -18.21 18.20
N SER A 45 -36.38 -18.88 17.21
CA SER A 45 -35.86 -18.22 16.01
C SER A 45 -36.96 -17.58 15.17
N ALA A 46 -38.12 -18.23 15.02
CA ALA A 46 -39.26 -17.65 14.32
C ALA A 46 -39.80 -16.41 15.03
N ILE A 47 -39.91 -16.46 16.37
CA ILE A 47 -40.26 -15.29 17.18
C ILE A 47 -39.24 -14.18 16.98
N TRP A 48 -37.94 -14.49 16.99
CA TRP A 48 -36.88 -13.52 16.77
C TRP A 48 -36.95 -12.85 15.40
N VAL A 49 -37.26 -13.60 14.33
CA VAL A 49 -37.44 -13.02 12.99
C VAL A 49 -38.57 -11.98 12.99
N VAL A 50 -39.70 -12.29 13.63
CA VAL A 50 -40.81 -11.34 13.73
C VAL A 50 -40.40 -10.11 14.53
N VAL A 51 -39.74 -10.29 15.67
CA VAL A 51 -39.20 -9.18 16.47
C VAL A 51 -38.25 -8.31 15.63
N TYR A 52 -37.30 -8.93 14.93
CA TYR A 52 -36.32 -8.23 14.11
C TYR A 52 -36.98 -7.45 12.96
N TRP A 53 -37.96 -8.03 12.28
CA TRP A 53 -38.75 -7.34 11.25
C TRP A 53 -39.52 -6.15 11.79
N THR A 54 -40.03 -6.22 13.03
CA THR A 54 -40.69 -5.05 13.65
C THR A 54 -39.70 -3.97 14.05
N MET A 55 -38.45 -4.33 14.35
CA MET A 55 -37.41 -3.40 14.78
C MET A 55 -36.78 -2.64 13.61
N TYR A 56 -36.43 -3.34 12.54
CA TYR A 56 -35.59 -2.84 11.45
C TYR A 56 -36.36 -2.59 10.14
N PRO A 57 -35.76 -1.87 9.18
CA PRO A 57 -36.26 -1.81 7.82
C PRO A 57 -36.47 -3.21 7.22
N ALA A 58 -37.69 -3.51 6.80
CA ALA A 58 -38.09 -4.80 6.26
C ALA A 58 -39.15 -4.62 5.17
N ILE A 59 -39.49 -5.71 4.48
CA ILE A 59 -40.63 -5.86 3.56
C ILE A 59 -40.84 -4.66 2.60
N PRO A 60 -40.43 -4.76 1.33
CA PRO A 60 -40.70 -3.72 0.35
C PRO A 60 -42.20 -3.55 0.12
N ASN A 61 -42.65 -2.30 0.04
CA ASN A 61 -44.00 -1.90 -0.34
C ASN A 61 -43.96 -1.16 -1.69
N PRO A 62 -44.02 -1.90 -2.82
CA PRO A 62 -43.89 -1.31 -4.15
C PRO A 62 -45.04 -0.36 -4.51
N MET A 63 -46.24 -0.55 -3.93
CA MET A 63 -47.39 0.33 -4.20
C MET A 63 -47.21 1.73 -3.62
N ALA A 64 -46.49 1.86 -2.52
CA ALA A 64 -46.19 3.14 -1.88
C ALA A 64 -44.76 3.65 -2.19
N GLY A 65 -44.00 2.94 -3.04
CA GLY A 65 -42.61 3.30 -3.36
C GLY A 65 -41.68 3.32 -2.14
N THR A 66 -41.99 2.55 -1.09
CA THR A 66 -41.28 2.55 0.19
C THR A 66 -41.14 1.13 0.74
N HIS A 67 -40.64 0.97 1.94
CA HIS A 67 -40.59 -0.27 2.70
C HIS A 67 -41.06 -0.02 4.14
N PHE A 68 -41.29 -1.09 4.91
CA PHE A 68 -41.54 -0.95 6.34
C PHE A 68 -40.25 -0.47 7.03
N LYS A 69 -40.27 0.71 7.65
CA LYS A 69 -39.06 1.37 8.17
C LYS A 69 -38.62 0.91 9.57
N GLY A 70 -39.34 -0.04 10.17
CA GLY A 70 -39.14 -0.42 11.56
C GLY A 70 -39.88 0.52 12.55
N LEU A 71 -40.30 -0.04 13.67
CA LEU A 71 -40.88 0.71 14.78
C LEU A 71 -39.80 1.39 15.63
N GLY A 72 -38.57 0.85 15.62
CA GLY A 72 -37.57 1.16 16.64
C GLY A 72 -37.92 0.49 17.98
N LEU A 73 -36.97 0.42 18.91
CA LEU A 73 -37.25 0.10 20.32
C LEU A 73 -36.86 1.28 21.20
N PRO A 74 -37.68 1.68 22.19
CA PRO A 74 -37.25 2.64 23.21
C PRO A 74 -36.11 2.03 24.05
N GLY A 75 -34.99 2.74 24.21
CA GLY A 75 -33.90 2.34 25.12
C GLY A 75 -32.83 1.40 24.55
N LEU A 76 -33.07 0.75 23.41
CA LEU A 76 -31.98 0.33 22.51
C LEU A 76 -31.81 1.48 21.51
N ASN A 77 -30.61 2.01 21.29
CA ASN A 77 -30.33 3.13 20.36
C ASN A 77 -30.62 2.77 18.87
N LEU A 78 -31.86 2.44 18.55
CA LEU A 78 -32.41 2.20 17.22
C LEU A 78 -33.21 3.40 16.72
N HIS A 79 -33.17 4.50 17.48
CA HIS A 79 -33.51 5.83 17.01
C HIS A 79 -32.18 6.57 16.83
N LEU A 80 -31.73 6.63 15.58
CA LEU A 80 -30.52 7.36 15.18
C LEU A 80 -31.01 8.64 14.50
N PRO A 81 -31.28 9.72 15.24
CA PRO A 81 -31.59 10.99 14.60
C PRO A 81 -30.37 11.38 13.77
N GLY A 82 -30.55 11.50 12.46
CA GLY A 82 -29.60 12.11 11.57
C GLY A 82 -29.53 13.63 11.80
N THR A 83 -28.69 14.29 11.03
CA THR A 83 -28.47 15.74 11.10
C THR A 83 -29.54 16.55 10.35
N ASP A 84 -30.42 15.89 9.60
CA ASP A 84 -31.53 16.53 8.88
C ASP A 84 -32.74 16.73 9.82
N PRO A 85 -33.26 17.96 9.99
CA PRO A 85 -34.49 18.22 10.73
C PRO A 85 -35.73 17.47 10.23
N LYS A 86 -35.69 16.94 9.00
CA LYS A 86 -36.75 16.11 8.40
C LYS A 86 -36.55 14.61 8.61
N ASP A 87 -35.52 14.21 9.35
CA ASP A 87 -35.26 12.81 9.63
C ASP A 87 -36.42 12.18 10.42
N ASP A 88 -36.90 11.01 9.96
CA ASP A 88 -37.91 10.21 10.64
C ASP A 88 -37.36 9.45 11.87
N GLY A 89 -36.05 9.60 12.12
CA GLY A 89 -35.29 9.02 13.21
C GLY A 89 -35.23 7.49 13.17
N LYS A 90 -35.62 6.87 12.05
CA LYS A 90 -35.56 5.41 11.88
C LYS A 90 -34.15 4.96 11.54
N TRP A 91 -33.73 3.83 12.11
CA TRP A 91 -32.41 3.26 11.85
C TRP A 91 -32.21 2.90 10.37
N THR A 92 -31.01 3.17 9.86
CA THR A 92 -30.46 2.58 8.62
C THR A 92 -28.96 2.39 8.81
N ALA A 93 -28.36 1.42 8.13
CA ALA A 93 -26.90 1.21 8.17
C ALA A 93 -26.10 2.47 7.75
N ILE A 94 -26.65 3.30 6.86
CA ILE A 94 -26.02 4.55 6.40
C ILE A 94 -26.01 5.60 7.52
N LYS A 95 -27.10 5.70 8.30
CA LYS A 95 -27.18 6.63 9.43
C LYS A 95 -26.26 6.19 10.57
N GLU A 96 -26.18 4.89 10.84
CA GLU A 96 -25.25 4.31 11.81
C GLU A 96 -23.81 4.64 11.44
N LEU A 97 -23.42 4.39 10.18
CA LEU A 97 -22.10 4.77 9.67
C LEU A 97 -21.82 6.27 9.81
N ALA A 98 -22.80 7.13 9.52
CA ALA A 98 -22.63 8.58 9.63
C ALA A 98 -22.42 9.03 11.09
N GLN A 99 -23.10 8.40 12.06
CA GLN A 99 -22.89 8.69 13.48
C GLN A 99 -21.54 8.17 13.98
N ASP A 100 -21.16 6.95 13.61
CA ASP A 100 -19.85 6.40 13.95
C ASP A 100 -18.72 7.26 13.38
N GLN A 101 -18.88 7.74 12.14
CA GLN A 101 -17.96 8.67 11.53
C GLN A 101 -17.91 10.00 12.29
N ALA A 102 -19.06 10.55 12.72
CA ALA A 102 -19.10 11.79 13.50
C ALA A 102 -18.37 11.66 14.84
N ILE A 103 -18.46 10.51 15.52
CA ILE A 103 -17.69 10.22 16.74
C ILE A 103 -16.18 10.24 16.44
N LEU A 104 -15.76 9.62 15.34
CA LEU A 104 -14.35 9.65 14.92
C LEU A 104 -13.90 11.07 14.54
N ASP A 105 -14.75 11.84 13.86
CA ASP A 105 -14.47 13.21 13.44
C ASP A 105 -14.36 14.17 14.62
N GLU A 106 -15.13 13.97 15.70
CA GLU A 106 -15.00 14.73 16.94
C GLU A 106 -13.62 14.51 17.60
N VAL A 107 -13.15 13.26 17.62
CA VAL A 107 -11.84 12.91 18.19
C VAL A 107 -10.69 13.38 17.29
N ARG A 108 -10.81 13.24 15.97
CA ARG A 108 -9.76 13.55 14.99
C ARG A 108 -9.73 15.03 14.60
N GLY A 109 -10.87 15.69 14.61
CA GLY A 109 -11.08 17.06 14.13
C GLY A 109 -10.06 18.07 14.66
N PRO A 110 -9.76 18.11 15.98
CA PRO A 110 -8.75 19.02 16.53
C PRO A 110 -7.35 18.80 15.96
N TYR A 111 -6.98 17.56 15.63
CA TYR A 111 -5.70 17.23 14.99
C TYR A 111 -5.73 17.61 13.51
N GLU A 112 -6.75 17.15 12.78
CA GLU A 112 -6.90 17.41 11.33
C GLU A 112 -6.97 18.91 11.00
N ALA A 113 -7.61 19.72 11.87
CA ALA A 113 -7.65 21.17 11.72
C ALA A 113 -6.26 21.81 11.76
N LYS A 114 -5.38 21.37 12.68
CA LYS A 114 -4.00 21.87 12.78
C LYS A 114 -3.17 21.49 11.57
N LEU A 115 -3.34 20.28 11.02
CA LEU A 115 -2.54 19.79 9.90
C LEU A 115 -2.75 20.58 8.60
N LYS A 116 -3.89 21.24 8.42
CA LYS A 116 -4.22 22.02 7.22
C LYS A 116 -3.17 23.09 6.92
N ASP A 117 -2.77 23.84 7.93
CA ASP A 117 -1.88 25.00 7.78
C ASP A 117 -0.40 24.67 7.99
N MET A 118 -0.07 23.42 8.36
CA MET A 118 1.30 23.00 8.62
C MET A 118 1.99 22.43 7.38
N THR A 119 3.32 22.58 7.32
CA THR A 119 4.17 21.85 6.38
C THR A 119 4.44 20.44 6.89
N PRO A 120 4.80 19.48 6.02
CA PRO A 120 5.25 18.15 6.43
C PRO A 120 6.36 18.20 7.50
N ALA A 121 7.37 19.06 7.32
CA ALA A 121 8.46 19.25 8.27
C ALA A 121 7.96 19.72 9.65
N ALA A 122 7.02 20.68 9.69
CA ALA A 122 6.45 21.15 10.94
C ALA A 122 5.64 20.06 11.67
N ILE A 123 4.90 19.23 10.91
CA ILE A 123 4.16 18.08 11.47
C ILE A 123 5.13 17.05 12.04
N LEU A 124 6.22 16.77 11.34
CA LEU A 124 7.24 15.82 11.76
C LEU A 124 7.93 16.26 13.06
N ALA A 125 8.18 17.57 13.21
CA ALA A 125 8.81 18.16 14.40
C ALA A 125 7.89 18.23 15.64
N ASP A 126 6.57 18.26 15.46
CA ASP A 126 5.61 18.23 16.56
C ASP A 126 5.37 16.78 17.03
N ALA A 127 5.83 16.44 18.23
CA ALA A 127 5.74 15.07 18.75
C ALA A 127 4.31 14.52 18.84
N GLN A 128 3.32 15.37 19.18
CA GLN A 128 1.93 14.95 19.33
C GLN A 128 1.30 14.69 17.96
N LEU A 129 1.49 15.61 17.02
CA LEU A 129 0.96 15.48 15.67
C LEU A 129 1.67 14.37 14.90
N SER A 130 2.99 14.24 15.03
CA SER A 130 3.78 13.16 14.45
C SER A 130 3.29 11.77 14.90
N GLN A 131 2.95 11.59 16.18
CA GLN A 131 2.37 10.33 16.68
C GLN A 131 0.95 10.09 16.14
N TYR A 132 0.12 11.13 16.07
CA TYR A 132 -1.21 11.04 15.47
C TYR A 132 -1.14 10.64 13.99
N VAL A 133 -0.24 11.27 13.24
CA VAL A 133 -0.01 11.02 11.82
C VAL A 133 0.58 9.64 11.59
N GLU A 134 1.45 9.15 12.47
CA GLU A 134 1.98 7.79 12.33
C GLU A 134 0.87 6.72 12.43
N ARG A 135 -0.07 6.90 13.36
CA ARG A 135 -1.20 5.96 13.54
C ARG A 135 -2.23 6.08 12.41
N SER A 136 -2.59 7.31 12.05
CA SER A 136 -3.61 7.56 11.02
C SER A 136 -3.07 7.37 9.60
N GLY A 137 -1.77 7.57 9.39
CA GLY A 137 -1.06 7.38 8.12
C GLY A 137 -0.94 5.91 7.70
N LYS A 138 -0.87 4.97 8.66
CA LYS A 138 -0.83 3.53 8.36
C LYS A 138 -2.04 3.06 7.54
N VAL A 139 -3.24 3.52 7.88
CA VAL A 139 -4.48 3.18 7.15
C VAL A 139 -4.44 3.80 5.76
N LEU A 140 -4.13 5.09 5.67
CA LEU A 140 -3.99 5.80 4.40
C LEU A 140 -2.97 5.13 3.47
N PHE A 141 -1.83 4.70 4.01
CA PHE A 141 -0.80 4.01 3.25
C PHE A 141 -1.27 2.64 2.77
N SER A 142 -1.93 1.86 3.64
CA SER A 142 -2.46 0.54 3.28
C SER A 142 -3.46 0.64 2.11
N ASP A 143 -4.36 1.61 2.16
CA ASP A 143 -5.43 1.76 1.18
C ASP A 143 -4.94 2.32 -0.17
N ASN A 144 -3.92 3.19 -0.14
CA ASN A 144 -3.51 3.96 -1.32
C ASN A 144 -2.12 3.63 -1.88
N CYS A 145 -1.23 3.06 -1.07
CA CYS A 145 0.18 2.86 -1.41
C CYS A 145 0.59 1.38 -1.35
N GLY A 146 0.00 0.62 -0.43
CA GLY A 146 0.40 -0.76 -0.12
C GLY A 146 0.24 -1.75 -1.28
N ALA A 147 -0.66 -1.48 -2.23
CA ALA A 147 -0.83 -2.31 -3.43
C ALA A 147 0.43 -2.35 -4.33
N CYS A 148 1.21 -1.26 -4.36
CA CYS A 148 2.43 -1.17 -5.16
C CYS A 148 3.68 -1.28 -4.28
N HIS A 149 3.73 -0.53 -3.17
CA HIS A 149 4.88 -0.50 -2.27
C HIS A 149 4.90 -1.63 -1.22
N GLY A 150 3.94 -2.56 -1.27
CA GLY A 150 3.80 -3.63 -0.29
C GLY A 150 3.30 -3.12 1.07
N GLN A 151 2.77 -4.02 1.88
CA GLN A 151 2.36 -3.70 3.25
C GLN A 151 3.59 -3.28 4.06
N ASN A 152 3.52 -2.10 4.67
CA ASN A 152 4.63 -1.45 5.38
C ASN A 152 5.84 -1.08 4.52
N GLY A 153 5.68 -0.91 3.19
CA GLY A 153 6.74 -0.34 2.35
C GLY A 153 7.87 -1.31 1.97
N VAL A 154 7.64 -2.62 2.04
CA VAL A 154 8.61 -3.65 1.66
C VAL A 154 8.90 -3.72 0.15
N GLY A 155 8.23 -2.89 -0.65
CA GLY A 155 8.33 -2.85 -2.10
C GLY A 155 7.71 -4.06 -2.78
N SER A 156 7.78 -4.06 -4.10
CA SER A 156 7.42 -5.19 -4.95
C SER A 156 8.51 -5.36 -6.00
N ILE A 157 9.26 -6.46 -5.89
CA ILE A 157 10.36 -6.79 -6.80
C ILE A 157 9.89 -7.88 -7.76
N GLN A 158 10.04 -7.63 -9.06
CA GLN A 158 9.93 -8.68 -10.08
C GLN A 158 11.15 -9.59 -10.00
N LYS A 159 10.96 -10.91 -9.87
CA LYS A 159 12.03 -11.89 -10.11
C LYS A 159 11.83 -12.56 -11.46
N GLY A 160 12.86 -12.52 -12.31
CA GLY A 160 12.90 -13.18 -13.62
C GLY A 160 12.44 -12.32 -14.79
N ALA A 161 13.24 -12.29 -15.87
CA ALA A 161 12.99 -11.48 -17.07
C ALA A 161 11.69 -11.82 -17.82
N LYS A 162 11.16 -13.04 -17.69
CA LYS A 162 9.92 -13.49 -18.37
C LYS A 162 8.63 -13.04 -17.66
N PHE A 163 8.68 -12.74 -16.36
CA PHE A 163 7.51 -12.27 -15.61
C PHE A 163 7.29 -10.76 -15.73
N ALA A 164 8.30 -10.02 -16.21
CA ALA A 164 8.30 -8.56 -16.38
C ALA A 164 7.14 -8.02 -17.23
N MET A 165 6.51 -8.84 -18.08
CA MET A 165 5.42 -8.41 -18.97
C MET A 165 4.02 -8.57 -18.38
N ARG A 166 3.79 -9.46 -17.40
CA ARG A 166 2.43 -9.79 -16.91
C ARG A 166 1.95 -8.91 -15.75
N GLU A 167 2.88 -8.17 -15.12
CA GLU A 167 2.64 -7.31 -13.94
C GLU A 167 3.26 -5.91 -14.13
N GLN A 168 3.40 -5.44 -15.38
CA GLN A 168 3.96 -4.13 -15.68
C GLN A 168 3.22 -3.03 -14.90
N GLY A 169 3.98 -2.20 -14.19
CA GLY A 169 3.45 -1.04 -13.47
C GLY A 169 3.01 -1.27 -12.02
N LEU A 170 3.01 -2.51 -11.52
CA LEU A 170 2.76 -2.77 -10.09
C LEU A 170 4.03 -2.67 -9.22
N MET A 171 5.19 -2.44 -9.84
CA MET A 171 6.47 -2.42 -9.16
C MET A 171 6.70 -1.10 -8.47
N ALA A 172 7.15 -1.11 -7.23
CA ALA A 172 7.52 0.10 -6.53
C ALA A 172 8.75 -0.09 -5.65
N PRO A 173 9.56 0.97 -5.45
CA PRO A 173 10.72 0.93 -4.56
C PRO A 173 10.37 0.47 -3.15
N ILE A 174 11.37 -0.12 -2.49
CA ILE A 174 11.33 -0.43 -1.07
C ILE A 174 11.45 0.91 -0.33
N LEU A 175 10.45 1.24 0.49
CA LEU A 175 10.43 2.49 1.25
C LEU A 175 11.07 2.32 2.64
N LEU A 176 11.45 1.10 3.01
CA LEU A 176 12.20 0.78 4.24
C LEU A 176 13.72 0.91 4.05
N ASP A 177 14.14 1.30 2.85
CA ASP A 177 15.54 1.39 2.45
C ASP A 177 16.12 2.77 2.76
N ASP A 178 17.44 2.87 2.85
CA ASP A 178 18.15 4.14 3.05
C ASP A 178 18.52 4.84 1.73
N ASP A 179 18.35 4.17 0.57
CA ASP A 179 18.48 4.76 -0.76
C ASP A 179 17.17 5.38 -1.27
N TRP A 180 17.23 6.66 -1.62
CA TRP A 180 16.08 7.45 -2.07
C TRP A 180 16.31 8.01 -3.47
N LEU A 181 15.69 7.38 -4.46
CA LEU A 181 15.81 7.73 -5.88
C LEU A 181 15.56 9.22 -6.16
N TYR A 182 14.59 9.84 -5.50
CA TYR A 182 14.22 11.26 -5.69
C TYR A 182 14.50 12.13 -4.46
N GLY A 183 15.34 11.65 -3.54
CA GLY A 183 15.62 12.31 -2.26
C GLY A 183 14.71 11.84 -1.12
N GLY A 184 15.31 11.63 0.05
CA GLY A 184 14.63 11.14 1.25
C GLY A 184 14.22 12.23 2.24
N THR A 185 14.40 13.51 1.89
CA THR A 185 13.93 14.62 2.73
C THR A 185 12.42 14.66 2.77
N ILE A 186 11.88 15.20 3.87
CA ILE A 186 10.43 15.24 4.06
C ILE A 186 9.70 15.98 2.92
N ASP A 187 10.32 17.04 2.39
CA ASP A 187 9.78 17.81 1.28
C ASP A 187 9.89 17.06 -0.05
N ALA A 188 11.00 16.34 -0.30
CA ALA A 188 11.17 15.52 -1.50
C ALA A 188 10.18 14.34 -1.55
N ILE A 189 9.92 13.72 -0.40
CA ILE A 189 8.91 12.67 -0.26
C ILE A 189 7.51 13.25 -0.52
N HIS A 190 7.19 14.41 0.08
CA HIS A 190 5.90 15.06 -0.14
C HIS A 190 5.70 15.49 -1.60
N GLU A 191 6.73 16.03 -2.24
CA GLU A 191 6.70 16.38 -3.66
C GLU A 191 6.45 15.13 -4.52
N THR A 192 7.14 14.03 -4.22
CA THR A 192 6.94 12.74 -4.90
C THR A 192 5.50 12.25 -4.76
N ILE A 193 4.93 12.30 -3.55
CA ILE A 193 3.53 11.91 -3.31
C ILE A 193 2.56 12.81 -4.06
N LYS A 194 2.82 14.11 -4.06
CA LYS A 194 1.93 15.10 -4.65
C LYS A 194 1.93 15.06 -6.18
N GLY A 195 3.10 15.22 -6.79
CA GLY A 195 3.25 15.42 -8.23
C GLY A 195 3.48 14.13 -9.03
N GLY A 196 3.63 13.00 -8.36
CA GLY A 196 4.09 11.79 -9.04
C GLY A 196 5.58 11.84 -9.36
N ARG A 197 6.11 10.71 -9.84
CA ARG A 197 7.48 10.62 -10.38
C ARG A 197 7.51 9.63 -11.54
N GLN A 198 8.32 9.91 -12.54
CA GLN A 198 8.50 9.02 -13.68
C GLN A 198 9.99 8.85 -13.96
N GLY A 199 10.51 7.67 -13.68
CA GLY A 199 11.90 7.35 -14.02
C GLY A 199 12.05 7.23 -15.54
N MET A 200 13.23 7.49 -16.07
CA MET A 200 13.48 7.36 -17.50
C MET A 200 14.86 6.79 -17.73
N MET A 201 14.93 5.77 -18.60
CA MET A 201 16.17 5.24 -19.14
C MET A 201 15.93 4.92 -20.61
N THR A 202 16.75 5.49 -21.49
CA THR A 202 16.67 5.24 -22.93
C THR A 202 16.93 3.77 -23.26
N ALA A 203 16.30 3.28 -24.32
CA ALA A 203 16.63 1.96 -24.86
C ALA A 203 17.98 2.04 -25.58
N HIS A 204 18.89 1.11 -25.29
CA HIS A 204 20.21 1.06 -25.94
C HIS A 204 20.35 -0.03 -27.01
N LYS A 205 19.29 -0.79 -27.31
CA LYS A 205 19.30 -1.86 -28.33
C LYS A 205 19.77 -1.40 -29.72
N ASP A 206 19.55 -0.13 -30.05
CA ASP A 206 19.89 0.45 -31.36
C ASP A 206 21.22 1.21 -31.35
N THR A 207 21.80 1.44 -30.15
CA THR A 207 23.06 2.19 -29.98
C THR A 207 24.23 1.30 -29.58
N LEU A 208 23.96 0.20 -28.87
CA LEU A 208 24.96 -0.75 -28.39
C LEU A 208 24.81 -2.10 -29.09
N SER A 209 25.93 -2.72 -29.44
CA SER A 209 25.94 -4.13 -29.87
C SER A 209 25.51 -5.06 -28.74
N GLU A 210 25.03 -6.25 -29.09
CA GLU A 210 24.63 -7.27 -28.11
C GLU A 210 25.76 -7.61 -27.13
N GLN A 211 27.01 -7.69 -27.63
CA GLN A 211 28.16 -7.94 -26.77
C GLN A 211 28.44 -6.79 -25.81
N GLN A 212 28.35 -5.53 -26.27
CA GLN A 212 28.50 -4.37 -25.39
C GLN A 212 27.46 -4.36 -24.28
N ILE A 213 26.20 -4.72 -24.59
CA ILE A 213 25.12 -4.84 -23.59
C ILE A 213 25.45 -5.93 -22.56
N VAL A 214 25.95 -7.08 -23.00
CA VAL A 214 26.41 -8.15 -22.10
C VAL A 214 27.53 -7.66 -21.20
N ASP A 215 28.55 -7.03 -21.76
CA ASP A 215 29.73 -6.57 -21.03
C ASP A 215 29.34 -5.55 -19.95
N VAL A 216 28.57 -4.52 -20.30
CA VAL A 216 28.12 -3.51 -19.33
C VAL A 216 27.20 -4.10 -18.27
N ALA A 217 26.36 -5.08 -18.62
CA ALA A 217 25.49 -5.73 -17.64
C ALA A 217 26.28 -6.51 -16.58
N HIS A 218 27.36 -7.19 -16.99
CA HIS A 218 28.28 -7.84 -16.04
C HIS A 218 29.01 -6.83 -15.15
N TYR A 219 29.40 -5.68 -15.69
CA TYR A 219 30.02 -4.61 -14.90
C TYR A 219 29.04 -4.01 -13.88
N VAL A 220 27.81 -3.70 -14.28
CA VAL A 220 26.75 -3.23 -13.36
C VAL A 220 26.47 -4.28 -12.28
N LYS A 221 26.42 -5.57 -12.63
CA LYS A 221 26.28 -6.65 -11.66
C LYS A 221 27.43 -6.66 -10.64
N ALA A 222 28.66 -6.54 -11.12
CA ALA A 222 29.83 -6.51 -10.25
C ALA A 222 29.80 -5.29 -9.31
N MET A 223 29.34 -4.12 -9.79
CA MET A 223 29.19 -2.92 -8.96
C MET A 223 28.18 -3.15 -7.81
N GLY A 224 27.01 -3.72 -8.10
CA GLY A 224 26.01 -4.00 -7.06
C GLY A 224 26.46 -5.09 -6.07
N ASP A 225 27.24 -6.07 -6.51
CA ASP A 225 27.70 -7.16 -5.64
C ASP A 225 28.87 -6.76 -4.72
N THR A 226 29.82 -6.01 -5.28
CA THR A 226 31.13 -5.80 -4.66
C THR A 226 31.46 -4.33 -4.38
N GLY A 227 30.61 -3.40 -4.82
CA GLY A 227 30.89 -1.97 -4.84
C GLY A 227 31.72 -1.56 -6.06
N LYS A 228 31.68 -0.26 -6.38
CA LYS A 228 32.30 0.27 -7.60
C LYS A 228 33.82 0.07 -7.65
N GLU A 229 34.53 0.34 -6.56
CA GLU A 229 36.00 0.24 -6.53
C GLU A 229 36.49 -1.17 -6.83
N ALA A 230 35.84 -2.19 -6.26
CA ALA A 230 36.17 -3.59 -6.51
C ALA A 230 35.80 -4.02 -7.94
N ALA A 231 34.65 -3.57 -8.45
CA ALA A 231 34.26 -3.80 -9.84
C ALA A 231 35.23 -3.16 -10.84
N ASP A 232 35.72 -1.95 -10.54
CA ASP A 232 36.69 -1.22 -11.36
C ASP A 232 38.04 -1.92 -11.45
N ALA A 233 38.46 -2.58 -10.36
CA ALA A 233 39.70 -3.35 -10.31
C ALA A 233 39.58 -4.74 -10.94
N ASN A 234 38.36 -5.20 -11.25
CA ASN A 234 38.12 -6.54 -11.78
C ASN A 234 38.35 -6.59 -13.31
N ALA A 235 39.46 -7.19 -13.71
CA ALA A 235 39.82 -7.36 -15.13
C ALA A 235 38.76 -8.11 -15.96
N ALA A 236 37.93 -8.97 -15.34
CA ALA A 236 36.89 -9.72 -16.05
C ALA A 236 35.73 -8.84 -16.55
N VAL A 237 35.54 -7.64 -15.98
CA VAL A 237 34.47 -6.70 -16.36
C VAL A 237 35.01 -5.39 -16.95
N ALA A 238 36.29 -5.35 -17.30
CA ALA A 238 36.95 -4.14 -17.83
C ALA A 238 36.31 -3.64 -19.15
N ALA A 239 35.86 -4.55 -20.01
CA ALA A 239 35.14 -4.19 -21.23
C ALA A 239 33.81 -3.48 -20.91
N GLY A 240 33.07 -3.97 -19.90
CA GLY A 240 31.82 -3.38 -19.46
C GLY A 240 31.99 -2.01 -18.82
N LYS A 241 33.07 -1.82 -18.05
CA LYS A 241 33.47 -0.51 -17.52
C LYS A 241 33.68 0.50 -18.65
N LYS A 242 34.42 0.11 -19.68
CA LYS A 242 34.66 0.97 -20.84
C LYS A 242 33.34 1.39 -21.51
N VAL A 243 32.42 0.44 -21.72
CA VAL A 243 31.09 0.75 -22.27
C VAL A 243 30.32 1.72 -21.35
N PHE A 244 30.35 1.50 -20.04
CA PHE A 244 29.68 2.38 -19.06
C PHE A 244 30.20 3.82 -19.11
N GLU A 245 31.51 4.00 -19.27
CA GLU A 245 32.14 5.32 -19.33
C GLU A 245 31.96 6.00 -20.69
N GLU A 246 31.94 5.24 -21.79
CA GLU A 246 31.88 5.77 -23.16
C GLU A 246 30.46 5.91 -23.73
N SER A 247 29.45 5.26 -23.13
CA SER A 247 28.07 5.20 -23.66
C SER A 247 27.08 6.04 -22.87
N ASP A 248 27.56 7.15 -22.27
CA ASP A 248 26.77 8.12 -21.50
C ASP A 248 26.01 7.57 -20.28
N CYS A 249 26.31 6.34 -19.81
CA CYS A 249 25.67 5.79 -18.62
C CYS A 249 25.95 6.65 -17.37
N THR A 250 27.14 7.26 -17.31
CA THR A 250 27.55 8.19 -16.25
C THR A 250 26.79 9.51 -16.26
N ALA A 251 26.23 9.93 -17.41
CA ALA A 251 25.39 11.12 -17.50
C ALA A 251 24.07 10.92 -16.74
N CYS A 252 23.53 9.70 -16.78
CA CYS A 252 22.41 9.16 -16.01
C CYS A 252 22.70 8.89 -14.53
N HIS A 253 23.70 8.05 -14.31
CA HIS A 253 23.94 7.36 -13.04
C HIS A 253 25.09 7.93 -12.22
N GLY A 254 25.72 9.01 -12.72
CA GLY A 254 26.88 9.62 -12.10
C GLY A 254 28.18 8.83 -12.34
N PRO A 255 29.34 9.48 -12.15
CA PRO A 255 30.65 8.84 -12.28
C PRO A 255 30.95 7.83 -11.18
N ASP A 256 30.27 7.92 -10.04
CA ASP A 256 30.34 6.96 -8.92
C ASP A 256 29.24 5.89 -8.98
N ALA A 257 28.40 5.92 -10.02
CA ALA A 257 27.29 5.01 -10.25
C ALA A 257 26.23 5.01 -9.12
N LYS A 258 26.19 6.04 -8.29
CA LYS A 258 25.21 6.18 -7.19
C LYS A 258 23.86 6.74 -7.61
N GLY A 259 23.71 7.10 -8.88
CA GLY A 259 22.49 7.74 -9.37
C GLY A 259 22.47 9.24 -9.11
N MET A 260 21.41 9.87 -9.59
CA MET A 260 21.19 11.31 -9.51
C MET A 260 19.74 11.57 -9.14
N GLN A 261 19.53 12.18 -7.97
CA GLN A 261 18.18 12.43 -7.43
C GLN A 261 17.31 13.29 -8.34
N ALA A 262 17.92 14.25 -9.04
CA ALA A 262 17.24 15.10 -10.02
C ALA A 262 16.59 14.30 -11.16
N MET A 263 17.13 13.13 -11.49
CA MET A 263 16.63 12.26 -12.56
C MET A 263 15.89 11.03 -12.03
N GLY A 264 15.93 10.76 -10.72
CA GLY A 264 15.40 9.52 -10.17
C GLY A 264 16.20 8.28 -10.56
N SER A 265 17.46 8.44 -11.01
CA SER A 265 18.26 7.33 -11.50
C SER A 265 18.78 6.48 -10.33
N ALA A 266 18.79 5.17 -10.54
CA ALA A 266 19.11 4.22 -9.49
C ALA A 266 20.59 4.23 -9.11
N ASN A 267 20.86 3.98 -7.83
CA ASN A 267 22.17 3.60 -7.33
C ASN A 267 22.50 2.18 -7.82
N LEU A 268 23.46 2.08 -8.74
CA LEU A 268 23.89 0.81 -9.34
C LEU A 268 24.90 0.05 -8.46
N THR A 269 25.34 0.68 -7.36
CA THR A 269 26.23 0.06 -6.37
C THR A 269 25.45 -0.56 -5.21
N ASP A 270 24.14 -0.35 -5.16
CA ASP A 270 23.28 -0.90 -4.12
C ASP A 270 22.93 -2.38 -4.39
N LYS A 271 22.77 -3.11 -3.30
CA LYS A 271 22.30 -4.50 -3.27
C LYS A 271 20.77 -4.57 -3.30
N ILE A 272 20.11 -3.55 -2.78
CA ILE A 272 18.66 -3.43 -2.80
C ILE A 272 18.28 -2.65 -4.05
N ALA A 273 17.37 -3.22 -4.84
CA ALA A 273 16.95 -2.61 -6.09
C ALA A 273 15.48 -2.86 -6.35
N ARG A 274 14.85 -1.89 -7.01
CA ARG A 274 13.47 -2.01 -7.51
C ARG A 274 13.32 -3.14 -8.55
N PHE A 275 14.36 -3.37 -9.35
CA PHE A 275 14.36 -4.37 -10.41
C PHE A 275 15.32 -5.52 -10.08
N ASP A 276 15.02 -6.71 -10.61
CA ASP A 276 15.91 -7.88 -10.56
C ASP A 276 17.33 -7.50 -11.01
N THR A 277 18.32 -7.84 -10.19
CA THR A 277 19.73 -7.55 -10.40
C THR A 277 20.49 -8.72 -11.03
N SER A 278 19.83 -9.77 -11.49
CA SER A 278 20.48 -10.78 -12.35
C SER A 278 21.00 -10.14 -13.65
N VAL A 279 22.10 -10.67 -14.18
CA VAL A 279 22.70 -10.16 -15.44
C VAL A 279 21.65 -10.10 -16.55
N GLU A 280 20.76 -11.09 -16.62
CA GLU A 280 19.75 -11.19 -17.66
C GLU A 280 18.70 -10.07 -17.53
N ALA A 281 18.33 -9.74 -16.30
CA ALA A 281 17.43 -8.65 -16.00
C ALA A 281 18.06 -7.27 -16.24
N ILE A 282 19.35 -7.11 -15.94
CA ILE A 282 20.13 -5.90 -16.23
C ILE A 282 20.23 -5.70 -17.74
N LYS A 283 20.62 -6.74 -18.49
CA LYS A 283 20.64 -6.72 -19.97
C LYS A 283 19.29 -6.28 -20.54
N HIS A 284 18.20 -6.83 -20.02
CA HIS A 284 16.85 -6.44 -20.46
C HIS A 284 16.58 -4.95 -20.21
N THR A 285 16.89 -4.43 -19.02
CA THR A 285 16.75 -2.99 -18.70
C THR A 285 17.56 -2.12 -19.65
N ILE A 286 18.82 -2.49 -19.93
CA ILE A 286 19.69 -1.70 -20.82
C ILE A 286 19.19 -1.77 -22.26
N THR A 287 18.77 -2.95 -22.72
CA THR A 287 18.29 -3.18 -24.08
C THR A 287 17.05 -2.34 -24.38
N TYR A 288 16.02 -2.45 -23.54
CA TYR A 288 14.70 -1.86 -23.83
C TYR A 288 14.43 -0.56 -23.05
N GLY A 289 15.22 -0.23 -22.05
CA GLY A 289 15.07 0.96 -21.23
C GLY A 289 13.96 0.88 -20.17
N VAL A 290 13.70 2.03 -19.55
CA VAL A 290 12.67 2.26 -18.52
C VAL A 290 11.81 3.43 -18.97
N ASN A 291 10.51 3.21 -19.13
CA ASN A 291 9.56 4.18 -19.70
C ASN A 291 10.04 4.77 -21.05
N SER A 292 10.81 4.00 -21.84
CA SER A 292 11.44 4.46 -23.09
C SER A 292 10.47 4.55 -24.27
N GLY A 293 9.24 4.02 -24.12
CA GLY A 293 8.28 3.82 -25.20
C GLY A 293 8.45 2.50 -25.96
N ASP A 294 9.49 1.71 -25.67
CA ASP A 294 9.60 0.36 -26.19
C ASP A 294 8.53 -0.56 -25.57
N PRO A 295 7.84 -1.43 -26.32
CA PRO A 295 6.85 -2.35 -25.78
C PRO A 295 7.39 -3.32 -24.71
N MET A 296 8.69 -3.58 -24.73
CA MET A 296 9.41 -4.42 -23.78
C MET A 296 10.10 -3.60 -22.68
N ALA A 297 9.94 -2.27 -22.65
CA ALA A 297 10.52 -1.42 -21.63
C ALA A 297 9.95 -1.75 -20.25
N ARG A 298 10.76 -1.53 -19.22
CA ARG A 298 10.26 -1.55 -17.84
C ARG A 298 9.39 -0.33 -17.58
N VAL A 299 8.38 -0.48 -16.73
CA VAL A 299 7.53 0.63 -16.29
C VAL A 299 7.95 1.11 -14.91
N ALA A 300 8.26 2.40 -14.79
CA ALA A 300 8.63 3.03 -13.53
C ALA A 300 7.85 4.33 -13.29
N ILE A 301 6.60 4.20 -12.85
CA ILE A 301 5.71 5.34 -12.63
C ILE A 301 5.20 5.32 -11.20
N MET A 302 5.40 6.42 -10.50
CA MET A 302 4.71 6.77 -9.26
C MET A 302 3.59 7.76 -9.66
N PRO A 303 2.31 7.39 -9.51
CA PRO A 303 1.19 8.20 -9.99
C PRO A 303 1.09 9.57 -9.31
N ASP A 304 0.62 10.58 -10.04
CA ASP A 304 0.22 11.87 -9.49
C ASP A 304 -1.11 11.71 -8.71
N PHE A 305 -1.06 11.98 -7.40
CA PHE A 305 -2.24 11.89 -6.53
C PHE A 305 -3.11 13.16 -6.53
N THR A 306 -2.65 14.26 -7.13
CA THR A 306 -3.45 15.47 -7.36
C THR A 306 -4.38 15.31 -8.57
N ALA A 307 -3.90 14.68 -9.65
CA ALA A 307 -4.62 14.57 -10.92
C ALA A 307 -5.96 13.81 -10.82
N GLY A 308 -6.09 12.89 -9.84
CA GLY A 308 -7.29 12.09 -9.63
C GLY A 308 -8.19 12.53 -8.47
N GLY A 309 -7.81 13.57 -7.71
CA GLY A 309 -8.51 13.98 -6.49
C GLY A 309 -8.63 12.87 -5.43
N LYS A 310 -7.79 11.83 -5.50
CA LYS A 310 -7.87 10.65 -4.64
C LYS A 310 -7.44 10.94 -3.20
N LEU A 311 -6.50 11.87 -3.02
CA LEU A 311 -5.99 12.29 -1.73
C LEU A 311 -6.12 13.80 -1.57
N SER A 312 -6.56 14.23 -0.39
CA SER A 312 -6.52 15.62 0.02
C SER A 312 -5.08 16.08 0.31
N ALA A 313 -4.88 17.40 0.32
CA ALA A 313 -3.58 17.99 0.68
C ALA A 313 -3.12 17.57 2.08
N VAL A 314 -4.05 17.38 3.03
CA VAL A 314 -3.71 16.92 4.39
C VAL A 314 -3.29 15.46 4.38
N GLU A 315 -3.99 14.59 3.65
CA GLU A 315 -3.62 13.17 3.54
C GLU A 315 -2.25 12.98 2.90
N MET A 316 -1.91 13.77 1.87
CA MET A 316 -0.57 13.72 1.27
C MET A 316 0.53 14.14 2.24
N LYS A 317 0.32 15.19 3.06
CA LYS A 317 1.26 15.57 4.13
C LYS A 317 1.40 14.45 5.17
N LYS A 318 0.28 13.83 5.55
CA LYS A 318 0.28 12.72 6.51
C LYS A 318 1.06 11.52 6.00
N LEU A 319 0.87 11.16 4.73
CA LEU A 319 1.61 10.09 4.08
C LEU A 319 3.10 10.41 4.00
N ALA A 320 3.48 11.65 3.68
CA ALA A 320 4.89 12.03 3.64
C ALA A 320 5.58 11.85 5.00
N VAL A 321 4.95 12.33 6.08
CA VAL A 321 5.47 12.13 7.45
C VAL A 321 5.50 10.66 7.83
N TYR A 322 4.45 9.91 7.49
CA TYR A 322 4.41 8.47 7.77
C TYR A 322 5.56 7.73 7.07
N VAL A 323 5.73 7.95 5.76
CA VAL A 323 6.80 7.36 4.94
C VAL A 323 8.18 7.75 5.44
N TYR A 324 8.39 9.03 5.77
CA TYR A 324 9.66 9.49 6.36
C TYR A 324 9.98 8.75 7.66
N LYS A 325 9.00 8.59 8.56
CA LYS A 325 9.22 7.98 9.88
C LYS A 325 9.47 6.47 9.81
N PHE A 326 8.72 5.73 9.00
CA PHE A 326 8.92 4.29 8.93
C PHE A 326 10.11 3.92 8.03
N GLY A 327 10.40 4.74 7.01
CA GLY A 327 11.45 4.54 6.02
C GLY A 327 12.82 5.13 6.37
N GLY A 328 13.01 5.60 7.61
CA GLY A 328 14.27 6.19 8.06
C GLY A 328 14.49 7.64 7.61
N GLY A 329 14.05 8.01 6.41
CA GLY A 329 14.15 9.37 5.85
C GLY A 329 15.58 9.91 5.77
N GLN A 330 15.75 11.07 5.14
CA GLN A 330 17.03 11.79 5.13
C GLN A 330 16.82 13.17 5.73
N ALA A 331 17.65 13.54 6.70
CA ALA A 331 17.63 14.90 7.24
C ALA A 331 17.95 15.90 6.12
N ASP A 332 17.33 17.08 6.18
CA ASP A 332 17.68 18.15 5.25
C ASP A 332 19.19 18.42 5.32
N PRO A 333 19.88 18.60 4.18
CA PRO A 333 21.27 19.01 4.18
C PRO A 333 21.39 20.29 5.00
N VAL A 334 22.18 20.26 6.07
CA VAL A 334 22.52 21.48 6.82
C VAL A 334 23.12 22.46 5.80
N PRO A 335 22.60 23.69 5.65
CA PRO A 335 23.19 24.66 4.76
C PRO A 335 24.66 24.81 5.13
N VAL A 336 25.56 24.56 4.18
CA VAL A 336 26.98 24.88 4.35
C VAL A 336 27.03 26.39 4.44
N VAL A 337 27.07 26.93 5.65
CA VAL A 337 27.24 28.36 5.87
C VAL A 337 28.68 28.66 5.45
N GLU A 338 28.83 29.18 4.23
CA GLU A 338 30.09 29.76 3.78
C GLU A 338 30.44 30.87 4.79
N ALA A 339 31.55 30.69 5.52
CA ALA A 339 31.94 31.62 6.57
C ALA A 339 32.10 33.02 5.94
N ALA A 340 31.29 33.97 6.42
CA ALA A 340 31.36 35.35 5.97
C ALA A 340 32.79 35.89 6.14
N PRO A 341 33.34 36.62 5.14
CA PRO A 341 34.66 37.19 5.25
C PRO A 341 34.71 38.16 6.43
N VAL A 342 35.71 37.98 7.29
CA VAL A 342 35.96 38.85 8.44
C VAL A 342 36.23 40.27 7.94
N ALA A 343 35.31 41.19 8.21
CA ALA A 343 35.48 42.59 7.87
C ALA A 343 36.61 43.20 8.70
N GLU A 344 37.61 43.75 8.01
CA GLU A 344 38.74 44.46 8.60
C GLU A 344 38.25 45.74 9.31
N ALA A 345 38.57 45.89 10.60
CA ALA A 345 38.11 47.01 11.40
C ALA A 345 38.79 48.32 10.95
N ALA A 346 37.99 49.23 10.40
CA ALA A 346 38.42 50.59 10.09
C ALA A 346 38.77 51.36 11.38
N THR A 347 40.02 51.76 11.52
CA THR A 347 40.50 52.64 12.58
C THR A 347 40.09 54.08 12.27
N THR A 348 39.10 54.59 13.02
CA THR A 348 38.74 56.01 12.99
C THR A 348 39.76 56.82 13.79
N THR A 349 40.58 57.61 13.08
CA THR A 349 41.35 58.70 13.66
C THR A 349 40.40 59.87 13.95
N ALA A 350 40.16 60.16 15.22
CA ALA A 350 39.48 61.38 15.65
C ALA A 350 40.48 62.54 15.68
N ALA A 351 40.20 63.58 14.91
CA ALA A 351 40.93 64.85 14.91
C ALA A 351 40.06 65.97 15.49
N ALA A 352 40.74 66.94 16.12
CA ALA A 352 40.28 68.23 16.67
C ALA A 352 39.54 68.16 18.03
N ASN A 353 39.92 68.88 19.09
CA ASN A 353 40.59 70.18 19.21
C ASN A 353 41.71 70.21 20.26
#